data_AF-A0A372QAH9-F1
#
_entry.id   AF-A0A372QAH9-F1
#
_cell.length_a   1.000
_cell.length_b   1.000
_cell.length_c   1.000
_cell.angle_alpha   90.00
_cell.angle_beta   90.00
_cell.angle_gamma   90.00
#
_symmetry.space_group_name_H-M   'P 1'
#
loop_
_entity.id
_entity.type
_entity.pdbx_description
1 polymer ?
#
loop_
_entity_poly.entity_id
_entity_poly.type
_entity_poly.pdbx_seq_one_letter_code
_entity_poly.pdbx_strand_id
1 'polypeptide(L)'
;MDNSSAPAHSLNMIIKISGHHIQNLNLGQFKPHPHSTIHVIKTVANYCPNLKTFSSYVDGDEIDHLVALFTLCVNLSSVTLTGPRNSEISVDDMFLQLARQDLSNLQEFNVLGAWSFTSESLRQFLMCSKAPIRTLSIDNCFFTDDHLDVVVHCLQNTLKTLRLRLHIRNRLNEESVIRAKGFVDVLEIENFDNYRVSNNNNNNGGESSIFKHKFCKKYWMERRSR
;
A
#
# COMPACT_ATOMS: atom_id res chain seq x y z
N MET A 1 0.39 29.85 18.22
CA MET A 1 -0.97 29.93 17.66
C MET A 1 -1.06 28.83 16.61
N ASP A 2 -1.88 27.83 16.88
CA ASP A 2 -2.01 26.63 16.07
C ASP A 2 -2.68 26.97 14.73
N ASN A 3 -1.89 26.97 13.65
CA ASN A 3 -2.40 27.03 12.29
C ASN A 3 -2.91 25.66 11.81
N SER A 4 -3.59 24.90 12.68
CA SER A 4 -4.32 23.73 12.21
C SER A 4 -5.47 24.25 11.36
N SER A 5 -5.54 23.85 10.09
CA SER A 5 -6.66 24.22 9.23
C SER A 5 -7.96 23.75 9.92
N ALA A 6 -8.97 24.62 9.98
CA ALA A 6 -10.27 24.31 10.60
C ALA A 6 -10.87 22.93 10.24
N PRO A 7 -10.66 22.38 9.02
CA PRO A 7 -11.06 21.02 8.66
C PRO A 7 -10.39 19.92 9.49
N ALA A 8 -9.10 20.03 9.82
CA ALA A 8 -8.35 18.98 10.51
C ALA A 8 -8.74 18.89 12.00
N HIS A 9 -8.96 20.03 12.66
CA HIS A 9 -9.49 20.07 14.03
C HIS A 9 -10.91 19.49 14.12
N SER A 10 -11.76 19.85 13.15
CA SER A 10 -13.14 19.35 13.08
C SER A 10 -13.18 17.83 12.88
N LEU A 11 -12.32 17.30 12.00
CA LEU A 11 -12.17 15.87 11.78
C LEU A 11 -11.75 15.12 13.06
N ASN A 12 -10.74 15.64 13.77
CA ASN A 12 -10.31 15.07 15.05
C ASN A 12 -11.46 15.03 16.06
N MET A 13 -12.24 16.10 16.17
CA MET A 13 -13.38 16.16 17.09
C MET A 13 -14.45 15.13 16.71
N ILE A 14 -14.76 14.99 15.42
CA ILE A 14 -15.71 13.98 14.92
C ILE A 14 -15.21 12.57 15.27
N ILE A 15 -13.93 12.27 15.04
CA ILE A 15 -13.35 10.96 15.36
C ILE A 15 -13.42 10.70 16.87
N LYS A 16 -13.12 11.69 17.71
CA LYS A 16 -13.18 11.53 19.17
C LYS A 16 -14.59 11.28 19.69
N ILE A 17 -15.60 11.92 19.11
CA ILE A 17 -17.00 11.80 19.55
C ILE A 17 -17.62 10.51 19.02
N SER A 18 -17.37 10.18 17.75
CA SER A 18 -18.10 9.14 17.02
C SER A 18 -17.28 7.88 16.72
N GLY A 19 -16.00 7.86 17.07
CA GLY A 19 -15.03 6.85 16.63
C GLY A 19 -15.43 5.40 16.90
N HIS A 20 -16.08 5.13 18.03
CA HIS A 20 -16.58 3.80 18.37
C HIS A 20 -17.60 3.24 17.36
N HIS A 21 -18.27 4.10 16.58
CA HIS A 21 -19.22 3.71 15.53
C HIS A 21 -18.57 3.65 14.14
N ILE A 22 -17.35 4.16 13.99
CA ILE A 22 -16.65 4.19 12.71
C ILE A 22 -16.08 2.80 12.41
N GLN A 23 -16.58 2.18 11.34
CA GLN A 23 -16.06 0.92 10.81
C GLN A 23 -15.23 1.12 9.53
N ASN A 24 -15.46 2.21 8.81
CA ASN A 24 -14.79 2.50 7.55
C ASN A 24 -14.33 3.94 7.56
N LEU A 25 -13.05 4.17 7.30
CA LEU A 25 -12.48 5.51 7.25
C LEU A 25 -11.53 5.66 6.08
N ASN A 26 -11.82 6.64 5.22
CA ASN A 26 -10.95 7.03 4.13
C ASN A 26 -10.59 8.51 4.28
N LEU A 27 -9.33 8.78 4.55
CA LEU A 27 -8.77 10.13 4.74
C LEU A 27 -8.24 10.73 3.43
N GLY A 28 -8.43 10.03 2.31
CA GLY A 28 -7.94 10.42 1.00
C GLY A 28 -6.53 9.91 0.71
N GLN A 29 -6.06 10.21 -0.50
CA GLN A 29 -4.80 9.70 -1.06
C GLN A 29 -3.71 10.76 -1.19
N PHE A 30 -3.97 12.00 -0.76
CA PHE A 30 -3.09 13.15 -0.94
C PHE A 30 -2.62 13.69 0.41
N LYS A 31 -1.41 14.23 0.43
CA LYS A 31 -0.82 14.84 1.62
C LYS A 31 -1.74 15.96 2.14
N PRO A 32 -2.15 15.91 3.43
CA PRO A 32 -2.82 17.03 4.08
C PRO A 32 -1.97 18.31 3.98
N HIS A 33 -2.61 19.47 4.11
CA HIS A 33 -1.90 20.74 3.99
C HIS A 33 -0.71 20.81 4.97
N PRO A 34 0.49 21.32 4.58
CA PRO A 34 1.74 21.20 5.36
C PRO A 34 1.70 21.76 6.79
N HIS A 35 0.71 22.59 7.10
CA HIS A 35 0.51 23.20 8.41
C HIS A 35 -0.48 22.43 9.31
N SER A 36 -1.02 21.30 8.84
CA SER A 36 -1.86 20.41 9.64
C SER A 36 -0.97 19.51 10.50
N THR A 37 -0.59 19.99 11.69
CA THR A 37 0.16 19.25 12.72
C THR A 37 -0.61 18.09 13.36
N ILE A 38 -1.73 17.69 12.77
CA ILE A 38 -2.63 16.70 13.35
C ILE A 38 -2.23 15.32 12.83
N HIS A 39 -1.68 14.50 13.74
CA HIS A 39 -1.52 13.06 13.55
C HIS A 39 -2.88 12.35 13.58
N VAL A 40 -3.66 12.50 12.51
CA VAL A 40 -5.03 11.94 12.44
C VAL A 40 -4.99 10.43 12.66
N ILE A 41 -3.97 9.73 12.14
CA ILE A 41 -3.81 8.27 12.30
C ILE A 41 -3.76 7.88 13.78
N LYS A 42 -3.02 8.65 14.61
CA LYS A 42 -2.98 8.44 16.06
C LYS A 42 -4.35 8.63 16.70
N THR A 43 -5.10 9.64 16.29
CA THR A 43 -6.47 9.85 16.79
C THR A 43 -7.36 8.67 16.38
N VAL A 44 -7.29 8.21 15.13
CA VAL A 44 -8.06 7.07 14.64
C VAL A 44 -7.76 5.81 15.45
N ALA A 45 -6.48 5.50 15.65
CA ALA A 45 -6.05 4.33 16.43
C ALA A 45 -6.67 4.32 17.84
N ASN A 46 -6.71 5.48 18.51
CA ASN A 46 -7.18 5.58 19.89
C ASN A 46 -8.71 5.58 20.04
N TYR A 47 -9.45 6.07 19.04
CA TYR A 47 -10.89 6.31 19.19
C TYR A 47 -11.76 5.42 18.29
N CYS A 48 -11.18 4.69 17.33
CA CYS A 48 -11.91 3.83 16.39
C CYS A 48 -11.59 2.33 16.56
N PRO A 49 -11.92 1.68 17.71
CA PRO A 49 -11.58 0.27 17.94
C PRO A 49 -12.34 -0.71 17.01
N ASN A 50 -13.48 -0.29 16.47
CA ASN A 50 -14.32 -1.09 15.57
C ASN A 50 -13.99 -0.90 14.09
N LEU A 51 -12.87 -0.23 13.79
CA LEU A 51 -12.44 0.04 12.43
C LEU A 51 -12.10 -1.27 11.69
N LYS A 52 -12.69 -1.45 10.53
CA LYS A 52 -12.51 -2.59 9.61
C LYS A 52 -11.74 -2.18 8.36
N THR A 53 -12.02 -0.99 7.84
CA THR A 53 -11.34 -0.49 6.64
C THR A 53 -10.71 0.87 6.90
N PHE A 54 -9.45 1.00 6.51
CA PHE A 54 -8.69 2.23 6.65
C PHE A 54 -7.96 2.57 5.36
N SER A 55 -8.04 3.84 4.95
CA SER A 55 -7.26 4.38 3.85
C SER A 55 -6.74 5.77 4.20
N SER A 56 -5.45 6.00 3.99
CA SER A 56 -4.84 7.32 4.22
C SER A 56 -3.57 7.50 3.40
N TYR A 57 -3.26 8.76 3.10
CA TYR A 57 -1.88 9.18 2.82
C TYR A 57 -1.06 9.11 4.11
N VAL A 58 0.18 8.65 3.99
CA VAL A 58 1.14 8.51 5.09
C VAL A 58 2.49 9.03 4.63
N ASP A 59 3.07 9.92 5.43
CA ASP A 59 4.44 10.39 5.27
C ASP A 59 5.36 9.73 6.33
N GLY A 60 6.68 9.92 6.21
CA GLY A 60 7.66 9.22 7.04
C GLY A 60 7.48 9.43 8.55
N ASP A 61 6.96 10.58 8.97
CA ASP A 61 6.70 10.93 10.39
C ASP A 61 5.43 10.29 10.97
N GLU A 62 4.62 9.63 10.15
CA GLU A 62 3.38 8.98 10.60
C GLU A 62 3.48 7.45 10.69
N ILE A 63 4.62 6.86 10.33
CA ILE A 63 4.84 5.41 10.32
C ILE A 63 4.63 4.78 11.70
N ASP A 64 5.12 5.40 12.76
CA ASP A 64 4.93 4.90 14.14
C ASP A 64 3.44 4.87 14.54
N HIS A 65 2.63 5.80 14.01
CA HIS A 65 1.20 5.82 14.28
C HIS A 65 0.45 4.68 13.57
N LEU A 66 1.00 4.12 12.49
CA LEU A 66 0.43 2.93 11.86
C LEU A 66 0.55 1.72 12.77
N VAL A 67 1.68 1.55 13.47
CA VAL A 67 1.85 0.43 14.42
C VAL A 67 0.76 0.48 15.50
N ALA A 68 0.47 1.68 16.02
CA ALA A 68 -0.63 1.89 16.96
C ALA A 68 -2.01 1.57 16.34
N LEU A 69 -2.24 1.96 15.08
CA LEU A 69 -3.47 1.65 14.35
C LEU A 69 -3.72 0.14 14.27
N PHE A 70 -2.73 -0.63 13.82
CA PHE A 70 -2.85 -2.10 13.73
C PHE A 70 -3.03 -2.76 15.10
N THR A 71 -2.40 -2.20 16.14
CA THR A 71 -2.50 -2.74 17.51
C THR A 71 -3.88 -2.51 18.12
N LEU A 72 -4.45 -1.31 17.95
CA LEU A 72 -5.66 -0.89 18.65
C LEU A 72 -6.94 -1.18 17.86
N CYS A 73 -6.86 -1.23 16.52
CA CYS A 73 -7.99 -1.55 15.65
C CYS A 73 -7.98 -3.05 15.29
N VAL A 74 -8.27 -3.92 16.25
CA VAL A 74 -8.15 -5.39 16.08
C VAL A 74 -9.06 -5.99 15.00
N ASN A 75 -10.11 -5.28 14.58
CA ASN A 75 -11.04 -5.70 13.53
C ASN A 75 -10.61 -5.28 12.12
N LEU A 76 -9.43 -4.68 11.98
CA LEU A 76 -8.96 -4.11 10.73
C LEU A 76 -8.71 -5.23 9.70
N SER A 77 -9.49 -5.20 8.62
CA SER A 77 -9.49 -6.21 7.57
C SER A 77 -8.97 -5.70 6.24
N SER A 78 -9.03 -4.39 5.98
CA SER A 78 -8.51 -3.78 4.76
C SER A 78 -7.79 -2.48 5.05
N VAL A 79 -6.54 -2.39 4.62
CA VAL A 79 -5.69 -1.22 4.80
C VAL A 79 -5.10 -0.79 3.47
N THR A 80 -5.27 0.48 3.13
CA THR A 80 -4.67 1.10 1.94
C THR A 80 -3.87 2.33 2.33
N LEU A 81 -2.56 2.25 2.16
CA LEU A 81 -1.63 3.31 2.55
C LEU A 81 -1.07 3.92 1.28
N THR A 82 -1.36 5.19 1.05
CA THR A 82 -0.69 5.94 -0.03
C THR A 82 0.45 6.74 0.55
N GLY A 83 1.38 7.19 -0.28
CA GLY A 83 2.53 7.94 0.21
C GLY A 83 3.14 8.87 -0.83
N PRO A 84 4.24 9.56 -0.47
CA PRO A 84 5.01 10.32 -1.43
C PRO A 84 5.46 9.42 -2.59
N ARG A 85 5.55 9.99 -3.80
CA ARG A 85 5.98 9.26 -5.00
C ARG A 85 7.48 9.31 -5.24
N ASN A 86 8.15 10.30 -4.66
CA ASN A 86 9.54 10.62 -4.97
C ASN A 86 10.48 10.48 -3.77
N SER A 87 9.94 10.38 -2.56
CA SER A 87 10.71 10.24 -1.33
C SER A 87 10.50 8.82 -0.82
N GLU A 88 11.58 8.05 -0.79
CA GLU A 88 11.56 6.67 -0.34
C GLU A 88 11.42 6.63 1.19
N ILE A 89 10.36 5.99 1.69
CA ILE A 89 10.14 5.77 3.13
C ILE A 89 10.50 4.33 3.46
N SER A 90 11.53 4.11 4.29
CA SER A 90 11.85 2.78 4.80
C SER A 90 10.83 2.36 5.86
N VAL A 91 10.27 1.17 5.70
CA VAL A 91 9.24 0.61 6.59
C VAL A 91 9.63 -0.76 7.18
N ASP A 92 10.91 -1.13 7.12
CA ASP A 92 11.43 -2.38 7.70
C ASP A 92 11.07 -2.50 9.19
N ASP A 93 11.32 -1.46 9.98
CA ASP A 93 11.02 -1.46 11.42
C ASP A 93 9.52 -1.58 11.71
N MET A 94 8.68 -0.98 10.86
CA MET A 94 7.23 -1.14 10.97
C MET A 94 6.83 -2.60 10.72
N PHE A 95 7.33 -3.23 9.66
CA PHE A 95 7.06 -4.64 9.37
C PHE A 95 7.52 -5.57 10.49
N LEU A 96 8.70 -5.33 11.07
CA LEU A 96 9.19 -6.09 12.23
C LEU A 96 8.33 -5.90 13.49
N GLN A 97 7.76 -4.71 13.69
CA GLN A 97 6.82 -4.47 14.79
C GLN A 97 5.47 -5.16 14.53
N LEU A 98 4.95 -5.10 13.31
CA LEU A 98 3.70 -5.77 12.91
C LEU A 98 3.83 -7.30 12.96
N ALA A 99 5.02 -7.85 12.69
CA ALA A 99 5.31 -9.27 12.82
C ALA A 99 5.07 -9.81 14.25
N ARG A 100 5.08 -8.94 15.27
CA ARG A 100 4.84 -9.31 16.68
C ARG A 100 3.37 -9.23 17.09
N GLN A 101 2.48 -8.82 16.18
CA GLN A 101 1.06 -8.62 16.44
C GLN A 101 0.24 -9.75 15.82
N ASP A 102 -0.92 -10.05 16.39
CA ASP A 102 -1.89 -10.96 15.77
C ASP A 102 -2.83 -10.15 14.86
N LEU A 103 -2.59 -10.23 13.55
CA LEU A 103 -3.34 -9.52 12.52
C LEU A 103 -4.30 -10.46 11.78
N SER A 104 -4.88 -11.43 12.48
CA SER A 104 -5.75 -12.49 11.92
C SER A 104 -6.98 -12.01 11.15
N ASN A 105 -7.37 -10.74 11.26
CA ASN A 105 -8.46 -10.15 10.47
C ASN A 105 -8.00 -9.49 9.16
N LEU A 106 -6.70 -9.21 9.00
CA LEU A 106 -6.16 -8.44 7.88
C LEU A 106 -6.15 -9.28 6.60
N GLN A 107 -7.06 -8.95 5.68
CA GLN A 107 -7.26 -9.66 4.42
C GLN A 107 -6.78 -8.86 3.21
N GLU A 108 -6.73 -7.54 3.31
CA GLU A 108 -6.25 -6.67 2.23
C GLU A 108 -5.21 -5.70 2.75
N PHE A 109 -4.03 -5.72 2.12
CA PHE A 109 -2.95 -4.80 2.45
C PHE A 109 -2.41 -4.18 1.16
N ASN A 110 -2.58 -2.87 1.04
CA ASN A 110 -2.19 -2.13 -0.16
C ASN A 110 -1.22 -1.01 0.21
N VAL A 111 -0.02 -1.05 -0.34
CA VAL A 111 1.02 -0.03 -0.21
C VAL A 111 1.20 0.67 -1.54
N LEU A 112 0.75 1.92 -1.62
CA LEU A 112 0.64 2.71 -2.84
C LEU A 112 1.48 4.00 -2.74
N GLY A 113 2.80 3.84 -2.61
CA GLY A 113 3.74 4.94 -2.41
C GLY A 113 5.19 4.48 -2.61
N ALA A 114 6.12 5.42 -2.67
CA ALA A 114 7.55 5.12 -2.69
C ALA A 114 8.01 4.58 -1.33
N TRP A 115 7.67 3.35 -1.00
CA TRP A 115 8.08 2.70 0.23
C TRP A 115 9.19 1.69 -0.06
N SER A 116 10.07 1.48 0.91
CA SER A 116 11.14 0.52 0.82
C SER A 116 11.17 -0.39 2.04
N PHE A 117 11.45 -1.65 1.76
CA PHE A 117 11.55 -2.71 2.74
C PHE A 117 12.40 -3.81 2.13
N THR A 118 13.02 -4.60 2.98
CA THR A 118 13.75 -5.80 2.60
C THR A 118 12.80 -6.98 2.42
N SER A 119 13.21 -7.96 1.62
CA SER A 119 12.48 -9.23 1.49
C SER A 119 12.37 -9.95 2.84
N GLU A 120 13.37 -9.84 3.70
CA GLU A 120 13.37 -10.45 5.03
C GLU A 120 12.37 -9.78 5.98
N SER A 121 12.29 -8.45 6.04
CA SER A 121 11.28 -7.80 6.90
C SER A 121 9.86 -8.09 6.43
N LEU A 122 9.63 -8.13 5.11
CA LEU A 122 8.37 -8.58 4.53
C LEU A 122 8.06 -10.02 4.92
N ARG A 123 9.05 -10.91 4.87
CA ARG A 123 8.89 -12.33 5.28
C ARG A 123 8.48 -12.45 6.74
N GLN A 124 9.18 -11.76 7.63
CA GLN A 124 8.86 -11.74 9.07
C GLN A 124 7.43 -11.25 9.30
N PHE A 125 7.03 -10.16 8.64
CA PHE A 125 5.67 -9.65 8.71
C PHE A 125 4.64 -10.69 8.24
N LEU A 126 4.79 -11.23 7.03
CA LEU A 126 3.81 -12.15 6.45
C LEU A 126 3.71 -13.48 7.19
N MET A 127 4.83 -14.01 7.70
CA MET A 127 4.83 -15.30 8.41
C MET A 127 4.35 -15.17 9.86
N CYS A 128 4.79 -14.15 10.59
CA CYS A 128 4.58 -14.07 12.04
C CYS A 128 3.28 -13.35 12.43
N SER A 129 2.78 -12.43 11.60
CA SER A 129 1.56 -11.68 11.92
C SER A 129 0.27 -12.50 11.83
N LYS A 130 0.32 -13.69 11.22
CA LYS A 130 -0.83 -14.57 10.95
C LYS A 130 -1.94 -13.92 10.11
N ALA A 131 -1.63 -12.84 9.40
CA ALA A 131 -2.60 -12.15 8.54
C ALA A 131 -3.02 -13.04 7.35
N PRO A 132 -4.31 -13.36 7.18
CA PRO A 132 -4.80 -14.16 6.06
C PRO A 132 -4.97 -13.29 4.81
N ILE A 133 -3.87 -12.67 4.34
CA ILE A 133 -3.89 -11.73 3.22
C ILE A 133 -4.38 -12.43 1.95
N ARG A 134 -5.46 -11.89 1.39
CA ARG A 134 -6.10 -12.31 0.13
C ARG A 134 -5.78 -11.37 -1.01
N THR A 135 -5.57 -10.09 -0.71
CA THR A 135 -5.22 -9.06 -1.69
C THR A 135 -3.99 -8.31 -1.21
N LEU A 136 -2.95 -8.32 -2.03
CA LEU A 136 -1.74 -7.54 -1.83
C LEU A 136 -1.52 -6.64 -3.06
N SER A 137 -1.46 -5.33 -2.82
CA SER A 137 -1.08 -4.37 -3.87
C SER A 137 0.16 -3.61 -3.45
N ILE A 138 1.17 -3.58 -4.31
CA ILE A 138 2.42 -2.85 -4.10
C ILE A 138 2.64 -1.96 -5.33
N ASP A 139 2.72 -0.66 -5.11
CA ASP A 139 2.91 0.33 -6.16
C ASP A 139 4.09 1.23 -5.79
N ASN A 140 4.99 1.47 -6.75
CA ASN A 140 6.11 2.39 -6.67
C ASN A 140 7.17 2.04 -5.61
N CYS A 141 7.22 0.77 -5.18
CA CYS A 141 8.23 0.27 -4.24
C CYS A 141 9.41 -0.38 -4.98
N PHE A 142 10.56 -0.47 -4.31
CA PHE A 142 11.65 -1.33 -4.75
C PHE A 142 11.29 -2.80 -4.46
N PHE A 143 10.78 -3.50 -5.47
CA PHE A 143 10.29 -4.88 -5.35
C PHE A 143 11.03 -5.78 -6.34
N THR A 144 11.73 -6.77 -5.81
CA THR A 144 12.61 -7.70 -6.58
C THR A 144 12.02 -9.12 -6.59
N ASP A 145 12.66 -10.03 -7.32
CA ASP A 145 12.32 -11.46 -7.29
C ASP A 145 12.34 -12.05 -5.87
N ASP A 146 13.29 -11.65 -5.02
CA ASP A 146 13.33 -12.10 -3.62
C ASP A 146 12.06 -11.72 -2.85
N HIS A 147 11.51 -10.53 -3.12
CA HIS A 147 10.25 -10.12 -2.51
C HIS A 147 9.08 -10.93 -3.06
N LEU A 148 9.07 -11.23 -4.36
CA LEU A 148 8.04 -12.04 -4.98
C LEU A 148 8.04 -13.47 -4.42
N ASP A 149 9.22 -14.08 -4.29
CA ASP A 149 9.37 -15.43 -3.76
C ASP A 149 8.91 -15.49 -2.29
N VAL A 150 9.17 -14.45 -1.49
CA VAL A 150 8.63 -14.32 -0.13
C VAL A 150 7.10 -14.26 -0.15
N VAL A 151 6.50 -13.42 -1.00
CA VAL A 151 5.03 -13.30 -1.11
C VAL A 151 4.40 -14.64 -1.49
N VAL A 152 4.94 -15.30 -2.51
CA VAL A 152 4.47 -16.61 -2.97
C VAL A 152 4.60 -17.64 -1.86
N HIS A 153 5.77 -17.74 -1.22
CA HIS A 153 6.01 -18.73 -0.17
C HIS A 153 5.11 -18.54 1.04
N CYS A 154 4.98 -17.30 1.53
CA CYS A 154 4.26 -17.01 2.77
C CYS A 154 2.74 -17.03 2.58
N LEU A 155 2.26 -16.64 1.39
CA LEU A 155 0.83 -16.43 1.15
C LEU A 155 0.21 -17.38 0.12
N GLN A 156 0.92 -18.42 -0.35
CA GLN A 156 0.42 -19.41 -1.34
C GLN A 156 -0.96 -19.99 -1.04
N ASN A 157 -1.37 -20.06 0.23
CA ASN A 157 -2.65 -20.66 0.63
C ASN A 157 -3.78 -19.64 0.81
N THR A 158 -3.47 -18.33 0.84
CA THR A 158 -4.43 -17.27 1.16
C THR A 158 -4.55 -16.22 0.08
N LEU A 159 -3.46 -15.91 -0.62
CA LEU A 159 -3.40 -14.85 -1.63
C LEU A 159 -4.20 -15.24 -2.86
N LYS A 160 -5.12 -14.36 -3.24
CA LYS A 160 -5.94 -14.50 -4.45
C LYS A 160 -5.57 -13.46 -5.49
N THR A 161 -5.24 -12.26 -5.05
CA THR A 161 -4.95 -11.12 -5.91
C THR A 161 -3.61 -10.51 -5.54
N LEU A 162 -2.68 -10.52 -6.50
CA LEU A 162 -1.41 -9.81 -6.41
C LEU A 162 -1.35 -8.74 -7.49
N ARG A 163 -1.17 -7.48 -7.08
CA ARG A 163 -1.03 -6.34 -7.97
C ARG A 163 0.29 -5.65 -7.72
N LEU A 164 1.13 -5.60 -8.73
CA LEU A 164 2.45 -4.98 -8.68
C LEU A 164 2.53 -3.87 -9.71
N ARG A 165 2.76 -2.64 -9.27
CA ARG A 165 3.14 -1.54 -10.16
C ARG A 165 4.58 -1.15 -9.86
N LEU A 166 5.50 -1.67 -10.67
CA LEU A 166 6.92 -1.62 -10.41
C LEU A 166 7.58 -0.45 -11.16
N HIS A 167 8.61 0.12 -10.55
CA HIS A 167 9.49 1.05 -11.23
C HIS A 167 10.21 0.34 -12.40
N ILE A 168 10.43 1.00 -13.55
CA ILE A 168 11.01 0.38 -14.77
C ILE A 168 12.33 -0.36 -14.55
N ARG A 169 13.08 0.02 -13.51
CA ARG A 169 14.37 -0.59 -13.16
C ARG A 169 14.22 -1.93 -12.43
N ASN A 170 13.02 -2.26 -11.96
CA ASN A 170 12.73 -3.43 -11.14
C ASN A 170 11.96 -4.47 -11.96
N ARG A 171 12.59 -4.95 -13.03
CA ARG A 171 11.98 -5.96 -13.89
C ARG A 171 12.17 -7.33 -13.23
N LEU A 172 11.05 -7.95 -12.86
CA LEU A 172 11.03 -9.30 -12.33
C LEU A 172 11.41 -10.32 -13.41
N ASN A 173 12.04 -11.41 -12.99
CA ASN A 173 12.37 -12.52 -13.88
C ASN A 173 11.09 -13.21 -14.35
N GLU A 174 11.07 -13.59 -15.63
CA GLU A 174 9.90 -14.22 -16.25
C GLU A 174 9.50 -15.52 -15.55
N GLU A 175 10.48 -16.34 -15.15
CA GLU A 175 10.23 -17.57 -14.41
C GLU A 175 9.54 -17.31 -13.07
N SER A 176 9.97 -16.30 -12.32
CA SER A 176 9.35 -15.93 -11.04
C SER A 176 7.91 -15.47 -11.22
N VAL A 177 7.65 -14.69 -12.29
CA VAL A 177 6.30 -14.24 -12.65
C VAL A 177 5.41 -15.42 -13.04
N ILE A 178 5.91 -16.37 -13.83
CA ILE A 178 5.18 -17.59 -14.21
C ILE A 178 4.85 -18.41 -12.97
N ARG A 179 5.81 -18.60 -12.06
CA ARG A 179 5.57 -19.28 -10.78
C ARG A 179 4.46 -18.59 -10.01
N ALA A 180 4.59 -17.28 -9.76
CA ALA A 180 3.60 -16.51 -9.01
C ALA A 180 2.19 -16.59 -9.60
N LYS A 181 2.06 -16.56 -10.93
CA LYS A 181 0.78 -16.71 -11.63
C LYS A 181 0.10 -18.04 -11.37
N GLY A 182 0.85 -19.09 -11.07
CA GLY A 182 0.30 -20.41 -10.71
C GLY A 182 -0.37 -20.45 -9.34
N PHE A 183 -0.12 -19.47 -8.46
CA PHE A 183 -0.60 -19.47 -7.06
C PHE A 183 -1.71 -18.45 -6.79
N VAL A 184 -1.98 -17.53 -7.71
CA VAL A 184 -2.98 -16.47 -7.52
C VAL A 184 -4.05 -16.53 -8.59
N ASP A 185 -5.28 -16.19 -8.23
CA ASP A 185 -6.40 -16.06 -9.17
C ASP A 185 -6.18 -14.89 -10.14
N VAL A 186 -5.60 -13.80 -9.61
CA VAL A 186 -5.35 -12.56 -10.35
C VAL A 186 -3.92 -12.09 -10.09
N LEU A 187 -3.14 -12.01 -11.18
CA LEU A 187 -1.83 -11.38 -11.20
C LEU A 187 -1.85 -10.20 -12.17
N GLU A 188 -1.64 -8.99 -11.65
CA GLU A 188 -1.49 -7.77 -12.45
C GLU A 188 -0.10 -7.19 -12.20
N ILE A 189 0.70 -7.06 -13.26
CA ILE A 189 2.02 -6.43 -13.20
C ILE A 189 2.06 -5.29 -14.22
N GLU A 190 2.29 -4.07 -13.73
CA GLU A 190 2.47 -2.86 -14.54
C GLU A 190 3.87 -2.31 -14.28
N ASN A 191 4.62 -1.97 -15.33
CA ASN A 191 5.89 -1.26 -15.21
C ASN A 191 5.66 0.23 -15.48
N PHE A 192 6.17 1.12 -14.63
CA PHE A 192 6.14 2.56 -14.88
C PHE A 192 7.09 2.92 -16.02
N ASP A 193 6.56 3.07 -17.23
CA ASP A 193 7.25 3.90 -18.21
C ASP A 193 7.24 5.33 -17.68
N ASN A 194 8.42 5.91 -17.48
CA ASN A 194 8.51 7.35 -17.28
C ASN A 194 7.70 8.00 -18.41
N TYR A 195 6.70 8.80 -18.06
CA TYR A 195 6.23 9.87 -18.94
C TYR A 195 7.40 10.86 -19.12
N ARG A 196 8.43 10.44 -19.86
CA ARG A 196 9.18 11.37 -20.67
C ARG A 196 8.15 11.91 -21.63
N VAL A 197 7.75 13.15 -21.40
CA VAL A 197 7.30 14.03 -22.47
C VAL A 197 8.46 14.09 -23.46
N SER A 198 8.55 13.10 -24.34
CA SER A 198 9.33 13.18 -25.56
C SER A 198 8.49 14.00 -26.53
N ASN A 199 8.52 15.32 -26.34
CA ASN A 199 8.53 16.19 -27.51
C ASN A 199 9.83 15.86 -28.23
N ASN A 200 9.77 14.94 -29.19
CA ASN A 200 10.62 14.97 -30.36
C ASN A 200 10.10 13.99 -31.41
N ASN A 201 9.68 14.58 -32.53
CA ASN A 201 9.63 13.93 -33.83
C ASN A 201 10.92 13.14 -34.05
N ASN A 202 10.80 11.85 -34.36
CA ASN A 202 11.40 11.29 -35.57
C ASN A 202 11.00 9.83 -35.76
N ASN A 203 10.56 9.55 -36.99
CA ASN A 203 10.41 8.22 -37.55
C ASN A 203 11.75 7.47 -37.49
N ASN A 204 11.73 6.22 -37.03
CA ASN A 204 12.15 5.08 -37.84
C ASN A 204 11.90 3.76 -37.10
N GLY A 205 11.44 2.78 -37.88
CA GLY A 205 11.05 1.46 -37.42
C GLY A 205 12.23 0.64 -36.91
N GLY A 206 11.96 -0.11 -35.86
CA GLY A 206 12.77 -1.21 -35.36
C GLY A 206 11.85 -2.12 -34.56
N GLU A 207 11.59 -3.32 -35.08
CA GLU A 207 10.78 -4.34 -34.44
C GLU A 207 11.36 -4.70 -33.07
N SER A 208 10.64 -4.35 -32.01
CA SER A 208 10.83 -4.94 -30.69
C SER A 208 9.53 -5.67 -30.36
N SER A 209 9.65 -6.96 -30.08
CA SER A 209 8.57 -7.86 -29.70
C SER A 209 7.93 -7.41 -28.38
N ILE A 210 6.98 -6.49 -28.48
CA ILE A 210 6.15 -6.03 -27.36
C ILE A 210 5.08 -7.10 -27.13
N PHE A 211 5.31 -7.99 -26.17
CA PHE A 211 4.27 -8.84 -25.60
C PHE A 211 3.24 -7.94 -24.90
N LYS A 212 2.14 -7.66 -25.60
CA LYS A 212 0.99 -6.92 -25.07
C LYS A 212 0.23 -7.79 -24.08
N HIS A 213 0.62 -7.76 -22.80
CA HIS A 213 -0.33 -8.13 -21.75
C HIS A 213 -1.46 -7.11 -21.71
N LYS A 214 -2.69 -7.61 -21.62
CA LYS A 214 -3.93 -6.84 -21.70
C LYS A 214 -4.01 -5.88 -20.50
N PHE A 215 -3.54 -4.66 -20.69
CA PHE A 215 -3.55 -3.58 -19.70
C PHE A 215 -4.98 -3.27 -19.25
N CYS A 216 -5.31 -3.58 -18.00
CA CYS A 216 -6.58 -3.19 -17.41
C CYS A 216 -6.49 -1.76 -16.83
N LYS A 217 -6.27 -0.77 -17.71
CA LYS A 217 -6.31 0.67 -17.39
C LYS A 217 -7.63 1.10 -16.70
N LYS A 218 -8.70 0.30 -16.83
CA LYS A 218 -10.05 0.68 -16.45
C LYS A 218 -10.26 0.74 -14.93
N TYR A 219 -9.66 -0.18 -14.17
CA TYR A 219 -9.94 -0.30 -12.73
C TYR A 219 -9.33 0.84 -11.89
N TRP A 220 -8.15 1.33 -12.28
CA TRP A 220 -7.45 2.40 -11.56
C TRP A 220 -7.92 3.82 -11.94
N MET A 221 -8.53 3.98 -13.13
CA MET A 221 -9.14 5.25 -13.54
C MET A 221 -10.49 5.49 -12.86
N GLU A 222 -11.26 4.44 -12.56
CA GLU A 222 -12.55 4.57 -11.87
C GLU A 222 -12.43 5.05 -10.41
N ARG A 223 -11.26 4.88 -9.78
CA ARG A 223 -10.92 5.51 -8.47
C ARG A 223 -10.34 6.92 -8.56
N ARG A 224 -10.06 7.44 -9.77
CA ARG A 224 -9.62 8.84 -9.98
C ARG A 224 -10.78 9.85 -10.09
N SER A 225 -12.03 9.38 -10.18
CA SER A 225 -13.20 10.24 -10.44
C SER A 225 -14.39 9.99 -9.49
N ARG A 226 -14.16 9.57 -8.24
CA ARG A 226 -15.18 9.60 -7.19
C ARG A 226 -14.60 10.18 -5.91
#